data_AF-A0A235F634-F1
#
_entry.id   AF-A0A235F634-F1
#
_cell.length_a   1.000
_cell.length_b   1.000
_cell.length_c   1.000
_cell.angle_alpha   90.00
_cell.angle_beta   90.00
_cell.angle_gamma   90.00
#
_symmetry.space_group_name_H-M   'P 1'
#
loop_
_entity.id
_entity.type
_entity.pdbx_description
1 polymer ?
#
loop_
_entity_poly.entity_id
_entity_poly.type
_entity_poly.pdbx_seq_one_letter_code
_entity_poly.pdbx_strand_id
1 'polypeptide(L)' 'MRTSPLFMGFLYTVIGVVFTYLAIHYAQDYGLTSIWTIITMVVATFDFANAIRYFAFHRHLKKKRK' A
#
# COMPACT_ATOMS: atom_id res chain seq x y z
N MET A 1 -15.67 10.62 -12.76
CA MET A 1 -14.64 9.67 -13.23
C MET A 1 -14.82 8.35 -12.49
N ARG A 2 -15.17 7.25 -13.18
CA ARG A 2 -15.37 5.93 -12.56
C ARG A 2 -13.99 5.28 -12.33
N THR A 3 -13.28 5.69 -11.30
CA THR A 3 -12.04 5.02 -10.91
C THR A 3 -12.38 3.60 -10.47
N SER A 4 -11.91 2.60 -11.24
CA SER A 4 -12.16 1.20 -10.93
C SER A 4 -11.53 0.87 -9.57
N PRO A 5 -12.31 0.37 -8.58
CA PRO A 5 -11.77 0.00 -7.28
C PRO A 5 -10.59 -0.98 -7.36
N LEU A 6 -10.55 -1.80 -8.42
CA LEU A 6 -9.41 -2.69 -8.70
C LEU A 6 -8.14 -1.95 -9.11
N PHE A 7 -8.29 -0.93 -9.97
CA PHE A 7 -7.16 -0.14 -10.42
C PHE A 7 -6.54 0.63 -9.25
N MET A 8 -7.38 1.18 -8.37
CA MET A 8 -6.91 1.84 -7.15
C MET A 8 -6.23 0.85 -6.20
N GLY A 9 -6.80 -0.33 -5.95
CA GLY A 9 -6.15 -1.36 -5.14
C GLY A 9 -4.79 -1.79 -5.69
N PHE A 10 -4.67 -1.96 -7.00
CA PHE A 10 -3.40 -2.25 -7.67
C PHE A 10 -2.39 -1.11 -7.50
N LEU A 11 -2.81 0.14 -7.75
CA LEU A 11 -1.94 1.31 -7.63
C LEU A 11 -1.38 1.45 -6.22
N TYR A 12 -2.23 1.38 -5.19
CA TYR A 12 -1.79 1.43 -3.78
C TYR A 12 -0.85 0.27 -3.42
N THR A 13 -1.04 -0.92 -4.02
CA THR A 13 -0.11 -2.04 -3.83
C THR A 13 1.27 -1.73 -4.40
N VAL A 14 1.33 -1.21 -5.64
CA VAL A 14 2.60 -0.85 -6.29
C VAL A 14 3.32 0.23 -5.50
N ILE A 15 2.60 1.27 -5.07
CA ILE A 15 3.17 2.35 -4.24
C ILE A 15 3.70 1.80 -2.91
N GLY A 16 2.93 0.94 -2.21
CA GLY A 16 3.37 0.32 -0.96
C GLY A 16 4.63 -0.54 -1.11
N VAL A 17 4.78 -1.26 -2.23
CA VAL A 17 6.01 -2.02 -2.54
C VAL A 17 7.21 -1.08 -2.75
N VAL A 18 7.03 0.03 -3.46
CA VAL A 18 8.08 1.03 -3.66
C VAL A 18 8.52 1.64 -2.32
N PHE A 19 7.58 2.01 -1.45
CA PHE A 19 7.91 2.54 -0.12
C PHE A 19 8.59 1.49 0.78
N THR A 20 8.26 0.21 0.63
CA THR A 20 8.94 -0.88 1.35
C THR A 20 10.38 -1.02 0.87
N TYR A 21 10.64 -0.92 -0.44
CA TYR A 21 11.99 -0.90 -0.98
C TYR A 21 12.80 0.28 -0.43
N LEU A 22 12.21 1.48 -0.40
CA LEU A 22 12.84 2.66 0.19
C LEU A 22 13.11 2.50 1.69
N ALA A 23 12.18 1.90 2.44
CA ALA A 23 12.36 1.62 3.86
C ALA A 23 13.52 0.66 4.10
N ILE A 24 13.68 -0.39 3.28
CA ILE A 24 14.82 -1.31 3.36
C ILE A 24 16.13 -0.57 3.07
N HIS A 25 16.15 0.26 2.03
CA HIS A 25 17.33 1.05 1.69
C HIS A 25 17.74 1.99 2.84
N TYR A 26 16.79 2.74 3.40
CA TYR A 26 17.07 3.61 4.54
C TYR A 26 17.43 2.84 5.82
N ALA A 27 16.86 1.65 6.02
CA ALA A 27 17.24 0.78 7.13
C ALA A 27 18.69 0.30 7.02
N GLN A 28 19.16 0.03 5.81
CA GLN A 28 20.55 -0.39 5.54
C GLN A 28 21.53 0.75 5.74
N ASP A 29 21.20 1.95 5.25
CA ASP A 29 22.13 3.10 5.28
C ASP A 29 22.13 3.86 6.61
N TYR A 30 20.95 4.01 7.24
CA TYR A 30 20.75 4.86 8.42
C TYR A 30 20.25 4.08 9.64
N GLY A 31 19.96 2.79 9.51
CA GLY A 31 19.42 1.96 10.57
C GLY A 31 17.89 1.98 10.68
N LEU A 32 17.35 1.01 11.42
CA LEU A 32 15.90 0.82 11.60
C LEU A 32 15.23 1.94 12.41
N THR A 33 15.97 2.60 13.30
CA THR A 33 15.46 3.66 14.18
C THR A 33 15.54 5.05 13.56
N SER A 34 16.08 5.17 12.34
CA SER A 34 16.10 6.44 11.63
C SER A 34 14.68 6.92 11.32
N ILE A 35 14.45 8.22 11.47
CA ILE A 35 13.16 8.87 11.21
C ILE A 35 12.68 8.57 9.79
N TRP A 36 13.59 8.55 8.80
CA TRP A 36 13.26 8.25 7.41
C TRP A 36 12.78 6.81 7.20
N THR A 37 13.42 5.85 7.87
CA THR A 37 13.02 4.44 7.84
C THR A 37 11.64 4.26 8.47
N ILE A 38 11.39 4.90 9.61
CA ILE A 38 10.09 4.81 10.29
C ILE A 38 8.97 5.44 9.45
N ILE A 39 9.19 6.63 8.89
CA ILE A 39 8.19 7.31 8.05
C ILE A 39 7.85 6.46 6.82
N THR A 40 8.86 5.91 6.13
CA THR A 40 8.64 5.08 4.94
C THR A 40 7.92 3.76 5.27
N MET A 41 8.24 3.11 6.40
CA MET A 41 7.49 1.94 6.89
C MET A 41 6.02 2.26 7.20
N VAL A 42 5.75 3.40 7.84
CA VAL A 42 4.39 3.84 8.17
C VAL A 42 3.59 4.12 6.90
N VAL A 43 4.18 4.83 5.94
CA VAL A 43 3.53 5.13 4.65
C VAL A 43 3.21 3.83 3.89
N ALA A 44 4.18 2.91 3.78
CA ALA A 44 3.96 1.60 3.16
C ALA A 44 2.81 0.84 3.81
N THR A 45 2.71 0.88 5.15
CA THR A 45 1.63 0.22 5.90
C THR A 45 0.25 0.80 5.54
N PHE A 46 0.14 2.13 5.44
CA PHE A 46 -1.11 2.77 5.02
C PHE A 46 -1.49 2.41 3.58
N ASP A 47 -0.52 2.37 2.67
CA ASP A 47 -0.74 1.99 1.27
C ASP A 47 -1.26 0.55 1.15
N PHE A 48 -0.65 -0.40 1.86
CA PHE A 48 -1.13 -1.78 1.90
C PHE A 48 -2.50 -1.92 2.56
N ALA A 49 -2.75 -1.19 3.66
CA ALA A 49 -4.07 -1.20 4.31
C ALA A 49 -5.17 -0.69 3.37
N ASN A 50 -4.89 0.36 2.60
CA ASN A 50 -5.81 0.90 1.59
C ASN A 50 -6.00 -0.10 0.44
N ALA A 51 -4.91 -0.69 -0.08
CA ALA A 51 -4.97 -1.71 -1.12
C ALA A 51 -5.87 -2.89 -0.71
N ILE A 52 -5.67 -3.44 0.49
CA ILE A 52 -6.51 -4.51 1.05
C ILE A 52 -7.98 -4.09 1.08
N ARG A 53 -8.26 -2.86 1.54
CA ARG A 53 -9.62 -2.32 1.63
C ARG A 53 -10.28 -2.25 0.24
N TYR A 54 -9.56 -1.80 -0.78
CA TYR A 54 -10.04 -1.74 -2.16
C TYR A 54 -10.28 -3.13 -2.77
N PHE A 55 -9.40 -4.10 -2.52
CA PHE A 55 -9.60 -5.49 -2.96
C PHE A 55 -10.80 -6.14 -2.26
N ALA A 56 -10.96 -5.93 -0.95
CA ALA A 56 -12.12 -6.40 -0.20
C ALA A 56 -13.42 -5.79 -0.75
N PHE A 57 -13.44 -4.48 -0.99
CA PHE A 57 -14.60 -3.79 -1.57
C PHE A 57 -14.95 -4.33 -2.96
N HIS A 58 -13.96 -4.61 -3.82
CA HIS A 58 -14.21 -5.25 -5.10
C HIS A 58 -14.84 -6.64 -4.96
N ARG A 59 -14.35 -7.47 -4.02
CA ARG A 59 -14.93 -8.80 -3.73
C ARG A 59 -16.37 -8.70 -3.25
N HIS A 60 -16.69 -7.74 -2.37
CA HIS A 60 -18.06 -7.49 -1.90
C HIS A 60 -18.98 -7.02 -3.02
N LEU A 61 -18.53 -6.12 -3.90
CA LEU A 61 -19.30 -5.68 -5.07
C LEU A 61 -19.57 -6.83 -6.04
N LYS A 62 -18.60 -7.72 -6.26
CA LYS A 62 -18.78 -8.90 -7.11
C LYS A 62 -19.76 -9.92 -6.51
N LYS A 63 -19.82 -10.02 -5.17
CA LYS A 63 -20.76 -10.89 -4.45
C LYS A 63 -22.21 -10.36 -4.46
N LYS A 64 -22.41 -9.05 -4.41
CA LYS A 64 -23.75 -8.43 -4.52
C LYS A 64 -24.32 -8.38 -5.94
N ARG A 65 -23.49 -8.63 -6.95
CA ARG A 65 -23.88 -8.65 -8.38
C ARG A 65 -24.12 -10.07 -8.94
N LYS A 66 -24.04 -11.09 -8.08
CA LYS A 66 -24.57 -12.44 -8.29
C LYS A 66 -25.85 -12.57 -7.48
#